data_AF-A0A7V2CMJ7-F1
#
_entry.id   AF-A0A7V2CMJ7-F1
#
_cell.length_a   1.000
_cell.length_b   1.000
_cell.length_c   1.000
_cell.angle_alpha   90.00
_cell.angle_beta   90.00
_cell.angle_gamma   90.00
#
_symmetry.space_group_name_H-M   'P 1'
#
loop_
_entity.id
_entity.type
_entity.pdbx_description
1 polymer ?
#
loop_
_entity_poly.entity_id
_entity_poly.type
_entity_poly.pdbx_seq_one_letter_code
_entity_poly.pdbx_strand_id
1 'polypeptide(L)'
;MKIPGGPPRPAPPRVFYAAPSPIGQAGNAGTSRDAPTTVESFLKYRSPRPGDTLILLDGLYQAPEDMIRARFSEGVLLRGTPDKPIVIRAENEGRVTINGNRAYAPIALEGGDQDFPNQMYQWVKIAGVNACNSSGTVVSLTLCQKCVLHRVCAWDASGYNQHVFQIYRGRDNLLSDCAGWGRGRKIFSVYGPVVGGQPADVEWWSHNNVLRRCWGRWESWARKVEIGPGWGGGHGETYSYNYDCWDTHLENCIATFDARGEPGELVTPFALFLHEGCSNCPGFRDEGKLYGCIGYVQGPQVVYPGSAFNLYSLASSQRIKNCLAYVDPEQKYSPFVVSFALGPTHLPRAFEAWRLTVCGGTGFGGDANIGCDSWAFAGLLVTNCRDDGDTDHPSALGRRGDNVRDVWFYDNYPRMNGWANFGTVGDPLTCFNTPDRIHSPRTASGPLVKPQRCCISPFDPPGPEFNQAQVGLGIDPALRAPRSLLRARANPALSPAGAEPMGAHIMWEVDEYGEDTAVPLWPWPMNQRIHDLIGVNVTREVFELGGGAIPFDYDGDADVDAADWTQFQQCRSASLFDLVTGCEWADHDEDGDVDAGDQLGFEQWQAWSTHGRLTPLPDPPADDYGD
;
A
#
# COMPACT_ATOMS: atom_id res chain seq x y z
N MET A 1 23.27 59.49 -3.95
CA MET A 1 22.85 58.25 -3.28
C MET A 1 22.14 57.39 -4.31
N LYS A 2 22.74 56.29 -4.79
CA LYS A 2 22.04 55.31 -5.64
C LYS A 2 21.20 54.45 -4.70
N ILE A 3 19.88 54.50 -4.82
CA ILE A 3 19.00 53.55 -4.14
C ILE A 3 19.43 52.16 -4.64
N PRO A 4 19.81 51.22 -3.76
CA PRO A 4 20.07 49.84 -4.17
C PRO A 4 18.87 49.36 -4.96
N GLY A 5 19.08 48.92 -6.21
CA GLY A 5 17.99 48.36 -7.01
C GLY A 5 17.32 47.27 -6.18
N GLY A 6 16.00 47.36 -6.01
CA GLY A 6 15.24 46.34 -5.31
C GLY A 6 15.54 44.95 -5.87
N PRO A 7 15.29 43.88 -5.09
CA PRO A 7 15.52 42.52 -5.56
C PRO A 7 14.87 42.33 -6.94
N PRO A 8 15.57 41.74 -7.92
CA PRO A 8 15.05 41.58 -9.27
C PRO A 8 13.71 40.85 -9.22
N ARG A 9 12.71 41.37 -9.96
CA ARG A 9 11.38 40.76 -10.03
C ARG A 9 11.54 39.30 -10.51
N PRO A 10 10.88 38.33 -9.86
CA PRO A 10 10.92 36.94 -10.30
C PRO A 10 10.53 36.84 -11.77
N ALA A 11 11.28 36.06 -12.55
CA ALA A 11 10.90 35.77 -13.93
C ALA A 11 9.55 35.04 -13.97
N PRO A 12 8.71 35.29 -14.99
CA PRO A 12 7.44 34.58 -15.12
C PRO A 12 7.67 33.08 -15.39
N PRO A 13 6.74 32.21 -14.95
CA PRO A 13 6.70 30.79 -15.33
C PRO A 13 6.82 30.59 -16.84
N ARG A 14 7.61 29.60 -17.29
CA ARG A 14 7.76 29.26 -18.70
C ARG A 14 7.04 27.94 -19.01
N VAL A 15 6.47 27.85 -20.20
CA VAL A 15 5.88 26.60 -20.72
C VAL A 15 6.75 26.08 -21.86
N PHE A 16 7.09 24.81 -21.78
CA PHE A 16 7.81 24.06 -22.80
C PHE A 16 6.95 22.90 -23.32
N TYR A 17 7.23 22.45 -24.53
CA TYR A 17 6.60 21.31 -25.18
C TYR A 17 7.68 20.32 -25.59
N ALA A 18 7.49 19.05 -25.27
CA ALA A 18 8.30 17.95 -25.79
C ALA A 18 7.45 16.92 -26.51
N ALA A 19 8.02 16.28 -27.52
CA ALA A 19 7.40 15.23 -28.33
C ALA A 19 8.37 14.04 -28.41
N PRO A 20 7.89 12.82 -28.70
CA PRO A 20 8.78 11.67 -28.85
C PRO A 20 9.75 11.87 -30.03
N SER A 21 10.95 11.31 -29.93
CA SER A 21 11.93 11.31 -31.02
C SER A 21 11.39 10.54 -32.24
N PRO A 22 11.59 11.02 -33.49
CA PRO A 22 12.38 12.20 -33.89
C PRO A 22 11.56 13.50 -34.02
N ILE A 23 10.29 13.54 -33.58
CA ILE A 23 9.44 14.73 -33.65
C ILE A 23 9.99 15.81 -32.71
N GLY A 24 10.27 15.42 -31.45
CA GLY A 24 11.00 16.26 -30.53
C GLY A 24 12.46 16.33 -30.95
N GLN A 25 13.03 17.54 -31.04
CA GLN A 25 14.43 17.74 -31.45
C GLN A 25 15.18 18.56 -30.41
N ALA A 26 16.38 18.12 -30.03
CA ALA A 26 17.19 18.82 -29.03
C ALA A 26 17.55 20.26 -29.41
N GLY A 27 17.61 20.55 -30.72
CA GLY A 27 17.85 21.90 -31.25
C GLY A 27 16.67 22.85 -31.05
N ASN A 28 15.45 22.34 -30.90
CA ASN A 28 14.26 23.17 -30.75
C ASN A 28 14.18 23.80 -29.36
N ALA A 29 13.74 25.06 -29.29
CA ALA A 29 13.57 25.76 -28.01
C ALA A 29 12.48 25.11 -27.13
N GLY A 30 11.54 24.39 -27.73
CA GLY A 30 10.40 23.79 -27.04
C GLY A 30 9.35 24.80 -26.62
N THR A 31 9.37 26.05 -27.09
CA THR A 31 8.42 27.09 -26.65
C THR A 31 7.08 27.07 -27.39
N SER A 32 6.90 26.14 -28.34
CA SER A 32 5.64 25.92 -29.06
C SER A 32 5.45 24.44 -29.41
N ARG A 33 4.18 24.06 -29.67
CA ARG A 33 3.81 22.71 -30.12
C ARG A 33 4.41 22.34 -31.47
N ASP A 34 4.60 23.32 -32.36
CA ASP A 34 5.14 23.11 -33.71
C ASP A 34 6.66 22.92 -33.75
N ALA A 35 7.35 23.30 -32.68
CA ALA A 35 8.79 23.12 -32.52
C ALA A 35 9.10 22.53 -31.13
N PRO A 36 8.66 21.30 -30.86
CA PRO A 36 8.84 20.66 -29.57
C PRO A 36 10.31 20.25 -29.37
N THR A 37 10.78 20.32 -28.14
CA THR A 37 12.11 19.83 -27.73
C THR A 37 12.04 18.33 -27.39
N THR A 38 13.17 17.70 -27.06
CA THR A 38 13.17 16.40 -26.36
C THR A 38 13.03 16.59 -24.84
N VAL A 39 12.61 15.54 -24.12
CA VAL A 39 12.51 15.56 -22.65
C VAL A 39 13.88 15.81 -22.02
N GLU A 40 14.91 15.10 -22.47
CA GLU A 40 16.29 15.30 -22.00
C GLU A 40 16.75 16.74 -22.19
N SER A 41 16.43 17.36 -23.33
CA SER A 41 16.87 18.72 -23.59
C SER A 41 16.22 19.74 -22.67
N PHE A 42 14.95 19.55 -22.31
CA PHE A 42 14.32 20.34 -21.25
C PHE A 42 15.06 20.16 -19.92
N LEU A 43 15.27 18.93 -19.48
CA LEU A 43 15.87 18.62 -18.17
C LEU A 43 17.32 19.10 -18.06
N LYS A 44 18.15 18.88 -19.08
CA LYS A 44 19.60 19.15 -19.05
C LYS A 44 19.97 20.52 -19.57
N TYR A 45 19.42 20.93 -20.71
CA TYR A 45 19.91 22.10 -21.47
C TYR A 45 19.04 23.34 -21.30
N ARG A 46 17.79 23.23 -20.87
CA ARG A 46 16.92 24.38 -20.60
C ARG A 46 16.97 24.87 -19.15
N SER A 47 17.58 24.08 -18.27
CA SER A 47 17.74 24.35 -16.83
C SER A 47 16.43 24.85 -16.22
N PRO A 48 15.44 23.95 -16.03
CA PRO A 48 14.13 24.33 -15.54
C PRO A 48 14.25 25.00 -14.16
N ARG A 49 13.42 26.02 -13.96
CA ARG A 49 13.37 26.86 -12.77
C ARG A 49 12.02 26.65 -12.06
N PRO A 50 11.90 26.99 -10.76
CA PRO A 50 10.62 26.97 -10.07
C PRO A 50 9.50 27.62 -10.88
N GLY A 51 8.42 26.86 -11.10
CA GLY A 51 7.24 27.27 -11.87
C GLY A 51 7.27 26.93 -13.35
N ASP A 52 8.40 26.45 -13.90
CA ASP A 52 8.43 25.99 -15.28
C ASP A 52 7.58 24.72 -15.46
N THR A 53 6.91 24.63 -16.61
CA THR A 53 6.09 23.48 -17.00
C THR A 53 6.60 22.89 -18.31
N LEU A 54 6.80 21.58 -18.34
CA LEU A 54 6.96 20.79 -19.57
C LEU A 54 5.65 20.06 -19.89
N ILE A 55 5.09 20.33 -21.06
CA ILE A 55 3.93 19.64 -21.62
C ILE A 55 4.45 18.57 -22.60
N LEU A 56 4.11 17.32 -22.35
CA LEU A 56 4.42 16.18 -23.20
C LEU A 56 3.28 15.99 -24.21
N LEU A 57 3.58 16.11 -25.49
CA LEU A 57 2.63 15.85 -26.56
C LEU A 57 2.33 14.35 -26.67
N ASP A 58 1.13 14.00 -27.13
CA ASP A 58 0.71 12.61 -27.28
C ASP A 58 1.70 11.77 -28.09
N GLY A 59 1.96 10.55 -27.63
CA GLY A 59 2.82 9.64 -28.36
C GLY A 59 3.56 8.61 -27.49
N LEU A 60 4.38 7.83 -28.19
CA LEU A 60 5.20 6.77 -27.63
C LEU A 60 6.66 7.23 -27.57
N TYR A 61 7.15 7.43 -26.35
CA TYR A 61 8.47 7.94 -25.98
C TYR A 61 9.39 6.74 -25.72
N GLN A 62 10.39 6.51 -26.58
CA GLN A 62 11.16 5.25 -26.60
C GLN A 62 12.67 5.43 -26.70
N ALA A 63 13.13 6.60 -27.14
CA ALA A 63 14.54 6.91 -27.24
C ALA A 63 15.11 7.28 -25.85
N PRO A 64 16.44 7.17 -25.63
CA PRO A 64 17.04 7.59 -24.36
C PRO A 64 16.74 9.06 -24.01
N GLU A 65 16.66 9.95 -25.00
CA GLU A 65 16.32 11.37 -24.85
C GLU A 65 14.84 11.65 -24.52
N ASP A 66 13.99 10.62 -24.61
CA ASP A 66 12.55 10.69 -24.36
C ASP A 66 12.17 10.39 -22.90
N MET A 67 13.09 9.82 -22.11
CA MET A 67 12.84 9.42 -20.73
C MET A 67 12.75 10.64 -19.80
N ILE A 68 11.88 10.59 -18.78
CA ILE A 68 11.91 11.57 -17.68
C ILE A 68 13.01 11.12 -16.72
N ARG A 69 14.27 11.35 -17.12
CA ARG A 69 15.45 10.96 -16.36
C ARG A 69 16.24 12.17 -15.94
N ALA A 70 16.13 12.52 -14.66
CA ALA A 70 16.97 13.51 -14.01
C ALA A 70 17.91 12.77 -13.05
N ARG A 71 19.20 12.84 -13.31
CA ARG A 71 20.24 12.26 -12.44
C ARG A 71 21.17 13.35 -11.96
N PHE A 72 21.39 13.40 -10.65
CA PHE A 72 22.36 14.34 -10.09
C PHE A 72 23.77 14.10 -10.63
N SER A 73 24.15 12.85 -10.85
CA SER A 73 25.42 12.46 -11.48
C SER A 73 25.60 12.98 -12.92
N GLU A 74 24.51 13.39 -13.56
CA GLU A 74 24.51 14.03 -14.89
C GLU A 74 24.42 15.57 -14.79
N GLY A 75 24.56 16.13 -13.59
CA GLY A 75 24.49 17.58 -13.32
C GLY A 75 23.06 18.13 -13.34
N VAL A 76 22.04 17.28 -13.29
CA VAL A 76 20.63 17.70 -13.27
C VAL A 76 20.12 17.72 -11.83
N LEU A 77 19.58 18.85 -11.39
CA LEU A 77 18.92 18.99 -10.10
C LEU A 77 17.67 19.84 -10.26
N LEU A 78 16.50 19.23 -10.09
CA LEU A 78 15.20 19.89 -10.20
C LEU A 78 14.75 20.33 -8.80
N ARG A 79 14.61 21.63 -8.60
CA ARG A 79 14.12 22.22 -7.36
C ARG A 79 13.09 23.28 -7.67
N GLY A 80 11.82 22.94 -7.47
CA GLY A 80 10.73 23.90 -7.38
C GLY A 80 10.66 24.53 -6.00
N THR A 81 9.54 25.20 -5.74
CA THR A 81 9.14 25.70 -4.41
C THR A 81 7.68 25.32 -4.16
N PRO A 82 7.15 25.40 -2.93
CA PRO A 82 5.74 25.08 -2.67
C PRO A 82 4.79 25.80 -3.64
N ASP A 83 4.98 27.12 -3.81
CA ASP A 83 4.14 27.94 -4.69
C ASP A 83 4.45 27.80 -6.19
N LYS A 84 5.58 27.17 -6.54
CA LYS A 84 6.11 27.13 -7.91
C LYS A 84 6.83 25.81 -8.16
N PRO A 85 6.11 24.68 -8.18
CA PRO A 85 6.70 23.40 -8.52
C PRO A 85 7.22 23.42 -9.96
N ILE A 86 8.17 22.54 -10.26
CA ILE A 86 8.51 22.20 -11.65
C ILE A 86 7.53 21.13 -12.09
N VAL A 87 6.76 21.39 -13.15
CA VAL A 87 5.69 20.50 -13.60
C VAL A 87 6.10 19.80 -14.90
N ILE A 88 5.94 18.49 -14.96
CA ILE A 88 6.06 17.67 -16.17
C ILE A 88 4.73 16.93 -16.32
N ARG A 89 3.99 17.17 -17.41
CA ARG A 89 2.67 16.56 -17.57
C ARG A 89 2.36 16.22 -19.01
N ALA A 90 1.50 15.23 -19.23
CA ALA A 90 0.89 15.01 -20.53
C ALA A 90 0.00 16.21 -20.94
N GLU A 91 -0.08 16.46 -22.26
CA GLU A 91 -1.08 17.37 -22.83
C GLU A 91 -2.48 16.78 -22.65
N ASN A 92 -2.64 15.51 -23.03
CA ASN A 92 -3.84 14.71 -22.83
C ASN A 92 -3.49 13.53 -21.92
N GLU A 93 -4.14 13.44 -20.77
CA GLU A 93 -3.86 12.38 -19.79
C GLU A 93 -4.01 10.98 -20.41
N GLY A 94 -3.08 10.08 -20.09
CA GLY A 94 -3.05 8.72 -20.60
C GLY A 94 -2.60 8.57 -22.07
N ARG A 95 -2.38 9.66 -22.81
CA ARG A 95 -1.94 9.63 -24.22
C ARG A 95 -0.42 9.69 -24.41
N VAL A 96 0.33 9.81 -23.32
CA VAL A 96 1.79 9.77 -23.31
C VAL A 96 2.25 8.46 -22.69
N THR A 97 2.98 7.65 -23.45
CA THR A 97 3.58 6.40 -22.97
C THR A 97 5.09 6.47 -23.08
N ILE A 98 5.78 6.44 -21.95
CA ILE A 98 7.23 6.40 -21.84
C ILE A 98 7.65 4.95 -21.67
N ASN A 99 8.16 4.36 -22.74
CA ASN A 99 8.53 2.96 -22.81
C ASN A 99 10.06 2.84 -22.80
N GLY A 100 10.58 2.24 -21.73
CA GLY A 100 12.02 2.04 -21.54
C GLY A 100 12.62 0.99 -22.48
N ASN A 101 11.79 0.23 -23.22
CA ASN A 101 12.19 -0.87 -24.11
C ASN A 101 13.15 -1.87 -23.45
N ARG A 102 13.05 -2.02 -22.12
CA ARG A 102 13.94 -2.79 -21.25
C ARG A 102 15.42 -2.37 -21.32
N ALA A 103 15.69 -1.20 -21.89
CA ALA A 103 17.01 -0.58 -22.04
C ALA A 103 17.18 0.63 -21.11
N TYR A 104 16.10 1.34 -20.80
CA TYR A 104 16.12 2.58 -20.02
C TYR A 104 15.12 2.54 -18.86
N ALA A 105 15.32 3.42 -17.88
CA ALA A 105 14.35 3.69 -16.83
C ALA A 105 13.41 4.83 -17.31
N PRO A 106 12.09 4.57 -17.47
CA PRO A 106 11.15 5.56 -17.99
C PRO A 106 11.06 6.84 -17.16
N ILE A 107 10.92 6.70 -15.85
CA ILE A 107 10.86 7.82 -14.91
C ILE A 107 11.87 7.56 -13.80
N ALA A 108 12.91 8.39 -13.74
CA ALA A 108 13.97 8.28 -12.75
C ALA A 108 14.41 9.67 -12.31
N LEU A 109 13.98 10.05 -11.10
CA LEU A 109 14.49 11.20 -10.36
C LEU A 109 15.48 10.66 -9.34
N GLU A 110 16.76 10.60 -9.71
CA GLU A 110 17.85 10.05 -8.88
C GLU A 110 18.73 11.17 -8.33
N GLY A 111 18.51 11.52 -7.06
CA GLY A 111 19.22 12.61 -6.39
C GLY A 111 20.70 12.30 -6.16
N GLY A 112 21.37 13.15 -5.39
CA GLY A 112 22.81 13.05 -5.14
C GLY A 112 23.25 11.90 -4.24
N ASP A 113 24.48 11.97 -3.74
CA ASP A 113 24.97 10.99 -2.76
C ASP A 113 24.44 11.29 -1.35
N GLN A 114 24.42 10.27 -0.50
CA GLN A 114 24.02 10.30 0.91
C GLN A 114 24.85 11.25 1.78
N ASP A 115 25.95 11.77 1.25
CA ASP A 115 26.83 12.69 1.95
C ASP A 115 26.45 14.17 1.69
N PHE A 116 25.45 14.45 0.84
CA PHE A 116 25.16 15.82 0.39
C PHE A 116 23.65 16.18 0.42
N PRO A 117 23.10 16.59 1.58
CA PRO A 117 21.64 16.77 1.77
C PRO A 117 21.04 17.85 0.86
N ASN A 118 21.89 18.76 0.39
CA ASN A 118 21.54 19.78 -0.58
C ASN A 118 21.40 19.26 -2.03
N GLN A 119 21.33 17.94 -2.26
CA GLN A 119 21.24 17.32 -3.59
C GLN A 119 19.93 16.52 -3.80
N MET A 120 18.89 16.77 -2.99
CA MET A 120 17.56 16.20 -3.19
C MET A 120 16.76 16.96 -4.26
N TYR A 121 15.94 16.23 -5.02
CA TYR A 121 14.88 16.83 -5.84
C TYR A 121 13.75 17.32 -4.94
N GLN A 122 13.21 18.49 -5.24
CA GLN A 122 12.17 19.09 -4.42
C GLN A 122 11.08 19.72 -5.27
N TRP A 123 9.82 19.54 -4.87
CA TRP A 123 8.66 20.20 -5.50
C TRP A 123 8.59 19.95 -7.01
N VAL A 124 8.75 18.69 -7.41
CA VAL A 124 8.57 18.23 -8.79
C VAL A 124 7.23 17.52 -8.90
N LYS A 125 6.42 17.90 -9.88
CA LYS A 125 5.14 17.25 -10.18
C LYS A 125 5.22 16.52 -11.52
N ILE A 126 4.90 15.23 -11.54
CA ILE A 126 4.74 14.45 -12.77
C ILE A 126 3.29 13.97 -12.87
N ALA A 127 2.62 14.26 -13.97
CA ALA A 127 1.19 13.95 -14.11
C ALA A 127 0.74 13.39 -15.46
N GLY A 128 -0.21 12.45 -15.42
CA GLY A 128 -0.98 12.02 -16.59
C GLY A 128 -0.25 11.12 -17.59
N VAL A 129 0.93 10.57 -17.23
CA VAL A 129 1.76 9.75 -18.13
C VAL A 129 1.68 8.26 -17.81
N ASN A 130 1.91 7.41 -18.82
CA ASN A 130 2.17 5.98 -18.66
C ASN A 130 3.69 5.74 -18.71
N ALA A 131 4.19 4.78 -17.93
CA ALA A 131 5.61 4.41 -17.90
C ALA A 131 5.75 2.88 -17.93
N CYS A 132 6.58 2.30 -18.80
CA CYS A 132 6.64 0.84 -18.86
C CYS A 132 7.96 0.25 -19.35
N ASN A 133 8.10 -1.07 -19.17
CA ASN A 133 9.18 -1.88 -19.73
C ASN A 133 10.56 -1.32 -19.38
N SER A 134 10.87 -1.22 -18.08
CA SER A 134 12.12 -0.62 -17.62
C SER A 134 13.30 -1.60 -17.69
N SER A 135 14.52 -1.06 -17.80
CA SER A 135 15.76 -1.82 -17.53
C SER A 135 16.06 -1.98 -16.03
N GLY A 136 15.35 -1.26 -15.17
CA GLY A 136 15.42 -1.31 -13.71
C GLY A 136 14.02 -1.14 -13.10
N THR A 137 13.94 -0.32 -12.06
CA THR A 137 12.66 0.21 -11.56
C THR A 137 11.98 1.07 -12.63
N VAL A 138 10.64 1.02 -12.75
CA VAL A 138 9.90 1.79 -13.78
C VAL A 138 9.81 3.27 -13.42
N VAL A 139 9.40 3.54 -12.18
CA VAL A 139 9.29 4.87 -11.59
C VAL A 139 10.13 4.91 -10.32
N SER A 140 11.28 5.59 -10.38
CA SER A 140 12.19 5.74 -9.25
C SER A 140 12.23 7.19 -8.76
N LEU A 141 11.81 7.38 -7.51
CA LEU A 141 11.95 8.61 -6.74
C LEU A 141 13.04 8.41 -5.68
N THR A 142 14.29 8.59 -6.08
CA THR A 142 15.45 8.45 -5.18
C THR A 142 15.87 9.82 -4.67
N LEU A 143 15.92 10.01 -3.35
CA LEU A 143 16.25 11.31 -2.72
C LEU A 143 15.36 12.44 -3.25
N CYS A 144 14.06 12.15 -3.32
CA CYS A 144 13.01 13.10 -3.68
C CYS A 144 12.25 13.54 -2.43
N GLN A 145 11.95 14.83 -2.36
CA GLN A 145 11.16 15.39 -1.27
C GLN A 145 10.04 16.28 -1.79
N LYS A 146 8.82 16.16 -1.21
CA LYS A 146 7.69 17.02 -1.59
C LYS A 146 7.39 16.95 -3.09
N CYS A 147 7.65 15.79 -3.70
CA CYS A 147 7.33 15.53 -5.09
C CYS A 147 5.95 14.89 -5.19
N VAL A 148 5.27 15.14 -6.31
CA VAL A 148 3.93 14.63 -6.57
C VAL A 148 3.92 13.81 -7.85
N LEU A 149 3.48 12.55 -7.75
CA LEU A 149 3.04 11.76 -8.90
C LEU A 149 1.52 11.71 -8.88
N HIS A 150 0.90 12.12 -10.00
CA HIS A 150 -0.55 12.20 -10.09
C HIS A 150 -1.04 11.54 -11.38
N ARG A 151 -1.97 10.59 -11.30
CA ARG A 151 -2.50 9.88 -12.49
C ARG A 151 -1.38 9.27 -13.32
N VAL A 152 -0.46 8.55 -12.67
CA VAL A 152 0.63 7.84 -13.34
C VAL A 152 0.32 6.35 -13.36
N CYS A 153 0.29 5.75 -14.55
CA CYS A 153 0.27 4.30 -14.70
C CYS A 153 1.70 3.81 -14.92
N ALA A 154 2.11 2.73 -14.27
CA ALA A 154 3.39 2.10 -14.56
C ALA A 154 3.33 0.57 -14.54
N TRP A 155 4.13 -0.09 -15.37
CA TRP A 155 4.20 -1.55 -15.38
C TRP A 155 5.51 -2.11 -15.93
N ASP A 156 5.78 -3.36 -15.61
CA ASP A 156 6.93 -4.12 -16.11
C ASP A 156 8.29 -3.50 -15.82
N ALA A 157 8.69 -3.59 -14.56
CA ALA A 157 10.08 -3.40 -14.14
C ALA A 157 10.98 -4.44 -14.80
N SER A 158 12.30 -4.29 -14.64
CA SER A 158 13.20 -5.39 -14.93
C SER A 158 13.09 -6.51 -13.87
N GLY A 159 13.77 -7.63 -14.10
CA GLY A 159 13.82 -8.71 -13.12
C GLY A 159 14.65 -8.33 -11.88
N TYR A 160 14.91 -9.31 -11.01
CA TYR A 160 15.71 -9.10 -9.79
C TYR A 160 15.12 -8.05 -8.84
N ASN A 161 15.94 -7.32 -8.10
CA ASN A 161 15.51 -6.42 -7.05
C ASN A 161 15.01 -5.05 -7.56
N GLN A 162 14.00 -5.07 -8.44
CA GLN A 162 13.49 -3.89 -9.14
C GLN A 162 11.98 -3.78 -8.95
N HIS A 163 11.44 -2.57 -9.05
CA HIS A 163 10.07 -2.26 -8.64
C HIS A 163 9.32 -1.52 -9.73
N VAL A 164 8.00 -1.52 -9.68
CA VAL A 164 7.22 -0.66 -10.59
C VAL A 164 7.31 0.79 -10.12
N PHE A 165 6.91 1.06 -8.87
CA PHE A 165 7.11 2.32 -8.17
C PHE A 165 8.06 2.11 -6.99
N GLN A 166 9.09 2.95 -6.91
CA GLN A 166 10.01 2.98 -5.78
C GLN A 166 10.20 4.41 -5.29
N ILE A 167 9.97 4.62 -4.00
CA ILE A 167 10.46 5.78 -3.26
C ILE A 167 11.64 5.29 -2.43
N TYR A 168 12.83 5.82 -2.72
CA TYR A 168 14.07 5.41 -2.07
C TYR A 168 14.74 6.60 -1.43
N ARG A 169 14.91 6.59 -0.10
CA ARG A 169 15.38 7.77 0.66
C ARG A 169 14.57 9.03 0.35
N GLY A 170 13.27 8.88 0.07
CA GLY A 170 12.40 9.98 -0.32
C GLY A 170 11.41 10.28 0.78
N ARG A 171 11.09 11.56 1.00
CA ARG A 171 10.18 11.98 2.07
C ARG A 171 9.13 12.98 1.65
N ASP A 172 8.02 13.02 2.36
CA ASP A 172 6.93 13.97 2.10
C ASP A 172 6.41 13.89 0.65
N ASN A 173 6.55 12.74 -0.03
CA ASN A 173 6.09 12.59 -1.41
C ASN A 173 4.63 12.13 -1.46
N LEU A 174 3.90 12.57 -2.48
CA LEU A 174 2.52 12.15 -2.73
C LEU A 174 2.42 11.38 -4.04
N LEU A 175 1.97 10.13 -3.96
CA LEU A 175 1.49 9.36 -5.10
C LEU A 175 -0.04 9.36 -5.00
N SER A 176 -0.71 10.01 -5.93
CA SER A 176 -2.17 10.12 -5.94
C SER A 176 -2.74 9.63 -7.25
N ASP A 177 -3.78 8.81 -7.19
CA ASP A 177 -4.42 8.25 -8.38
C ASP A 177 -3.42 7.50 -9.26
N CYS A 178 -2.52 6.71 -8.68
CA CYS A 178 -1.52 5.95 -9.44
C CYS A 178 -1.95 4.49 -9.61
N ALA A 179 -1.51 3.86 -10.69
CA ALA A 179 -1.80 2.46 -10.97
C ALA A 179 -0.52 1.72 -11.36
N GLY A 180 -0.27 0.57 -10.74
CA GLY A 180 0.91 -0.25 -10.98
C GLY A 180 0.56 -1.70 -11.24
N TRP A 181 1.20 -2.35 -12.23
CA TRP A 181 1.01 -3.79 -12.43
C TRP A 181 2.19 -4.45 -13.14
N GLY A 182 2.06 -5.75 -13.40
CA GLY A 182 3.04 -6.49 -14.20
C GLY A 182 4.23 -6.99 -13.40
N ARG A 183 5.36 -7.06 -14.10
CA ARG A 183 6.58 -7.65 -13.55
C ARG A 183 7.31 -6.71 -12.58
N GLY A 184 7.70 -7.23 -11.42
CA GLY A 184 8.59 -6.56 -10.48
C GLY A 184 8.75 -7.36 -9.19
N ARG A 185 9.76 -7.07 -8.37
CA ARG A 185 9.80 -7.59 -7.00
C ARG A 185 8.62 -7.04 -6.21
N LYS A 186 8.35 -5.73 -6.37
CA LYS A 186 7.23 -5.04 -5.72
C LYS A 186 6.56 -4.07 -6.68
N ILE A 187 5.25 -3.88 -6.56
CA ILE A 187 4.55 -2.87 -7.36
C ILE A 187 4.77 -1.49 -6.75
N PHE A 188 4.45 -1.28 -5.48
CA PHE A 188 4.78 -0.08 -4.73
C PHE A 188 5.76 -0.41 -3.62
N SER A 189 6.87 0.32 -3.56
CA SER A 189 7.91 0.15 -2.55
C SER A 189 8.32 1.50 -2.02
N VAL A 190 8.17 1.70 -0.70
CA VAL A 190 8.81 2.81 0.01
C VAL A 190 9.92 2.20 0.85
N TYR A 191 11.16 2.61 0.56
CA TYR A 191 12.35 1.99 1.11
C TYR A 191 13.33 3.03 1.65
N GLY A 192 13.80 2.86 2.90
CA GLY A 192 14.87 3.65 3.51
C GLY A 192 16.05 2.75 3.85
N PRO A 193 17.15 2.72 3.11
CA PRO A 193 18.24 1.82 3.42
C PRO A 193 18.90 2.22 4.74
N VAL A 194 19.24 1.20 5.51
CA VAL A 194 20.05 1.34 6.71
C VAL A 194 21.47 1.72 6.33
N VAL A 195 21.93 2.90 6.77
CA VAL A 195 23.37 3.19 6.85
C VAL A 195 23.79 2.94 8.29
N GLY A 196 24.38 1.77 8.54
CA GLY A 196 24.71 1.30 9.89
C GLY A 196 25.48 2.34 10.70
N GLY A 197 24.96 2.69 11.88
CA GLY A 197 25.60 3.60 12.84
C GLY A 197 25.25 5.08 12.68
N GLN A 198 24.44 5.46 11.68
CA GLN A 198 23.89 6.82 11.63
C GLN A 198 22.67 6.94 12.55
N PRO A 199 22.55 8.01 13.35
CA PRO A 199 21.38 8.22 14.19
C PRO A 199 20.15 8.32 13.31
N ALA A 200 19.04 7.70 13.66
CA ALA A 200 17.92 7.59 12.74
C ALA A 200 17.14 8.91 12.55
N ASP A 201 17.59 10.03 13.13
CA ASP A 201 17.08 11.39 12.84
C ASP A 201 17.68 11.97 11.56
N VAL A 202 18.53 11.24 10.83
CA VAL A 202 19.10 11.79 9.62
C VAL A 202 18.03 11.93 8.53
N GLU A 203 18.04 13.10 7.92
CA GLU A 203 17.32 13.57 6.72
C GLU A 203 17.28 12.60 5.51
N TRP A 204 17.92 11.43 5.60
CA TRP A 204 18.16 10.50 4.51
C TRP A 204 17.22 9.30 4.43
N TRP A 205 16.34 9.15 5.40
CA TRP A 205 15.43 8.01 5.44
C TRP A 205 14.18 8.33 4.64
N SER A 206 13.54 7.29 4.10
CA SER A 206 12.21 7.51 3.54
C SER A 206 11.23 7.73 4.70
N HIS A 207 10.42 8.78 4.63
CA HIS A 207 9.35 8.97 5.60
C HIS A 207 8.25 9.93 5.15
N ASN A 208 7.11 9.94 5.83
CA ASN A 208 5.98 10.85 5.55
C ASN A 208 5.48 10.76 4.10
N ASN A 209 5.62 9.60 3.45
CA ASN A 209 5.15 9.44 2.08
C ASN A 209 3.68 9.03 2.09
N VAL A 210 2.88 9.64 1.21
CA VAL A 210 1.45 9.34 1.08
C VAL A 210 1.19 8.67 -0.26
N LEU A 211 0.58 7.49 -0.23
CA LEU A 211 0.01 6.81 -1.38
C LEU A 211 -1.50 6.85 -1.21
N ARG A 212 -2.18 7.60 -2.07
CA ARG A 212 -3.62 7.85 -1.99
C ARG A 212 -4.33 7.40 -3.25
N ARG A 213 -5.39 6.60 -3.12
CA ARG A 213 -6.15 6.05 -4.26
C ARG A 213 -5.23 5.39 -5.27
N CYS A 214 -4.27 4.61 -4.80
CA CYS A 214 -3.39 3.84 -5.67
C CYS A 214 -3.94 2.43 -5.84
N TRP A 215 -3.75 1.84 -7.01
CA TRP A 215 -4.00 0.41 -7.23
C TRP A 215 -2.74 -0.29 -7.66
N GLY A 216 -2.51 -1.46 -7.10
CA GLY A 216 -1.44 -2.34 -7.50
C GLY A 216 -1.97 -3.73 -7.85
N ARG A 217 -1.44 -4.32 -8.92
CA ARG A 217 -1.59 -5.75 -9.21
C ARG A 217 -0.24 -6.39 -9.42
N TRP A 218 0.22 -7.20 -8.49
CA TRP A 218 1.48 -7.92 -8.69
C TRP A 218 1.23 -9.18 -9.52
N GLU A 219 2.03 -9.36 -10.58
CA GLU A 219 1.86 -10.48 -11.50
C GLU A 219 2.99 -11.49 -11.44
N SER A 220 4.23 -11.01 -11.41
CA SER A 220 5.39 -11.88 -11.43
C SER A 220 6.69 -11.21 -11.02
N TRP A 221 7.68 -12.06 -10.74
CA TRP A 221 9.04 -11.64 -10.51
C TRP A 221 10.04 -12.50 -11.30
N ALA A 222 10.71 -11.91 -12.30
CA ALA A 222 11.72 -12.58 -13.13
C ALA A 222 13.05 -12.79 -12.39
N ARG A 223 13.04 -13.58 -11.32
CA ARG A 223 14.26 -14.15 -10.76
C ARG A 223 14.42 -15.58 -11.26
N LYS A 224 15.44 -15.82 -12.08
CA LYS A 224 15.87 -17.19 -12.39
C LYS A 224 16.31 -17.85 -11.09
N VAL A 225 15.62 -18.94 -10.76
CA VAL A 225 15.78 -19.73 -9.54
C VAL A 225 17.21 -20.28 -9.42
N GLU A 226 18.06 -19.56 -8.72
CA GLU A 226 19.05 -20.14 -7.81
C GLU A 226 18.87 -19.43 -6.46
N ILE A 227 17.74 -19.71 -5.81
CA ILE A 227 17.65 -19.48 -4.37
C ILE A 227 18.51 -20.57 -3.74
N GLY A 228 19.80 -20.28 -3.55
CA GLY A 228 20.59 -20.99 -2.57
C GLY A 228 19.87 -20.89 -1.21
N PRO A 229 19.80 -21.96 -0.40
CA PRO A 229 18.93 -22.08 0.78
C PRO A 229 19.27 -21.13 1.96
N GLY A 230 20.06 -20.07 1.76
CA GLY A 230 20.63 -19.26 2.84
C GLY A 230 20.32 -17.76 2.83
N TRP A 231 19.63 -17.23 1.81
CA TRP A 231 19.28 -15.81 1.78
C TRP A 231 17.81 -15.64 1.44
N GLY A 232 17.00 -15.31 2.47
CA GLY A 232 15.59 -14.90 2.39
C GLY A 232 15.36 -13.57 1.66
N GLY A 233 16.06 -13.34 0.56
CA GLY A 233 16.16 -12.04 -0.09
C GLY A 233 15.26 -11.94 -1.31
N GLY A 234 13.97 -11.79 -1.08
CA GLY A 234 13.06 -11.21 -2.05
C GLY A 234 11.79 -12.02 -2.21
N HIS A 235 10.69 -11.35 -1.94
CA HIS A 235 9.34 -11.83 -2.10
C HIS A 235 8.61 -10.93 -3.10
N GLY A 236 7.57 -11.48 -3.72
CA GLY A 236 6.66 -10.74 -4.58
C GLY A 236 5.59 -10.04 -3.76
N GLU A 237 5.46 -8.72 -3.89
CA GLU A 237 4.49 -7.94 -3.12
C GLU A 237 3.80 -6.88 -3.96
N THR A 238 2.56 -6.57 -3.63
CA THR A 238 1.87 -5.43 -4.26
C THR A 238 2.33 -4.13 -3.59
N TYR A 239 2.23 -4.02 -2.26
CA TYR A 239 2.71 -2.88 -1.49
C TYR A 239 3.71 -3.33 -0.45
N SER A 240 4.90 -2.74 -0.47
CA SER A 240 5.84 -2.72 0.63
C SER A 240 5.95 -1.29 1.12
N TYR A 241 5.01 -0.91 1.98
CA TYR A 241 4.80 0.50 2.28
C TYR A 241 5.71 1.02 3.40
N ASN A 242 6.19 0.12 4.26
CA ASN A 242 7.23 0.44 5.25
C ASN A 242 8.34 -0.61 5.16
N TYR A 243 9.37 -0.34 4.36
CA TYR A 243 10.58 -1.15 4.34
C TYR A 243 11.77 -0.32 4.79
N ASP A 244 12.25 -0.55 6.02
CA ASP A 244 13.28 0.27 6.67
C ASP A 244 12.98 1.78 6.56
N CYS A 245 11.70 2.14 6.61
CA CYS A 245 11.22 3.52 6.57
C CYS A 245 10.10 3.70 7.60
N TRP A 246 9.62 4.92 7.80
CA TRP A 246 8.57 5.20 8.78
C TRP A 246 7.58 6.25 8.28
N ASP A 247 6.43 6.32 8.93
CA ASP A 247 5.32 7.24 8.63
C ASP A 247 4.88 7.24 7.17
N THR A 248 4.87 6.07 6.51
CA THR A 248 4.18 5.96 5.22
C THR A 248 2.68 5.79 5.47
N HIS A 249 1.90 6.56 4.72
CA HIS A 249 0.45 6.57 4.77
C HIS A 249 -0.12 6.02 3.46
N LEU A 250 -0.83 4.90 3.54
CA LEU A 250 -1.66 4.35 2.48
C LEU A 250 -3.11 4.68 2.76
N GLU A 251 -3.75 5.34 1.81
CA GLU A 251 -5.12 5.80 1.89
C GLU A 251 -5.91 5.31 0.67
N ASN A 252 -7.01 4.60 0.92
CA ASN A 252 -7.93 4.08 -0.10
C ASN A 252 -7.20 3.35 -1.23
N CYS A 253 -6.17 2.59 -0.86
CA CYS A 253 -5.37 1.83 -1.80
C CYS A 253 -5.96 0.43 -2.00
N ILE A 254 -5.89 -0.07 -3.24
CA ILE A 254 -6.39 -1.39 -3.60
C ILE A 254 -5.21 -2.23 -4.07
N ALA A 255 -5.05 -3.41 -3.48
CA ALA A 255 -4.00 -4.34 -3.83
C ALA A 255 -4.60 -5.65 -4.32
N THR A 256 -4.13 -6.13 -5.47
CA THR A 256 -4.50 -7.43 -6.01
C THR A 256 -3.28 -8.26 -6.41
N PHE A 257 -3.52 -9.55 -6.59
CA PHE A 257 -2.57 -10.49 -7.18
C PHE A 257 -3.14 -11.09 -8.45
N ASP A 258 -2.25 -11.26 -9.42
CA ASP A 258 -2.57 -12.00 -10.63
C ASP A 258 -1.35 -12.81 -11.07
N ALA A 259 -1.14 -13.94 -10.40
CA ALA A 259 -0.03 -14.88 -10.56
C ALA A 259 0.07 -15.57 -11.93
N ARG A 260 -0.31 -14.91 -13.04
CA ARG A 260 -0.16 -15.37 -14.43
C ARG A 260 1.26 -15.24 -14.97
N GLY A 261 2.28 -15.23 -14.10
CA GLY A 261 3.68 -15.03 -14.49
C GLY A 261 4.14 -15.93 -15.64
N GLU A 262 5.11 -15.44 -16.42
CA GLU A 262 5.65 -16.17 -17.57
C GLU A 262 6.32 -17.49 -17.12
N PRO A 263 6.36 -18.52 -17.98
CA PRO A 263 7.06 -19.77 -17.66
C PRO A 263 8.50 -19.53 -17.19
N GLY A 264 8.80 -19.90 -15.95
CA GLY A 264 10.12 -19.75 -15.33
C GLY A 264 10.31 -18.49 -14.47
N GLU A 265 9.28 -17.65 -14.34
CA GLU A 265 9.25 -16.59 -13.33
C GLU A 265 8.81 -17.15 -11.98
N LEU A 266 9.32 -16.54 -10.89
CA LEU A 266 8.84 -16.89 -9.56
C LEU A 266 7.47 -16.26 -9.37
N VAL A 267 6.50 -17.13 -9.11
CA VAL A 267 5.12 -16.78 -8.84
C VAL A 267 4.83 -17.10 -7.36
N THR A 268 5.62 -16.51 -6.48
CA THR A 268 5.42 -16.65 -5.03
C THR A 268 5.12 -15.28 -4.46
N PRO A 269 3.86 -14.81 -4.60
CA PRO A 269 3.43 -13.64 -3.88
C PRO A 269 3.54 -13.91 -2.38
N PHE A 270 3.84 -12.86 -1.62
CA PHE A 270 4.03 -12.95 -0.18
C PHE A 270 3.02 -12.10 0.56
N ALA A 271 2.81 -10.86 0.14
CA ALA A 271 1.71 -10.08 0.67
C ALA A 271 1.20 -8.98 -0.26
N LEU A 272 -0.10 -8.71 -0.18
CA LEU A 272 -0.70 -7.58 -0.88
C LEU A 272 -0.27 -6.27 -0.22
N PHE A 273 -0.40 -6.18 1.10
CA PHE A 273 0.17 -5.10 1.91
C PHE A 273 1.17 -5.69 2.89
N LEU A 274 2.44 -5.34 2.71
CA LEU A 274 3.54 -5.72 3.59
C LEU A 274 4.11 -4.51 4.30
N HIS A 275 4.20 -4.65 5.62
CA HIS A 275 5.08 -3.87 6.47
C HIS A 275 6.33 -4.70 6.75
N GLU A 276 7.47 -4.39 6.14
CA GLU A 276 8.73 -5.12 6.39
C GLU A 276 9.41 -4.66 7.69
N GLY A 277 8.95 -3.56 8.27
CA GLY A 277 9.49 -2.98 9.48
C GLY A 277 10.80 -2.26 9.25
N CYS A 278 11.26 -1.59 10.31
CA CYS A 278 12.60 -1.03 10.36
C CYS A 278 13.57 -1.89 11.16
N SER A 279 14.41 -2.63 10.45
CA SER A 279 15.41 -3.53 11.03
C SER A 279 16.47 -2.84 11.87
N ASN A 280 16.75 -1.56 11.58
CA ASN A 280 17.84 -0.83 12.21
C ASN A 280 17.52 0.66 12.46
N CYS A 281 16.28 1.00 12.83
CA CYS A 281 15.92 2.34 13.32
C CYS A 281 15.84 2.35 14.87
N PRO A 282 16.95 2.23 15.62
CA PRO A 282 16.87 2.27 17.07
C PRO A 282 16.29 3.63 17.51
N GLY A 283 15.09 3.58 18.11
CA GLY A 283 14.40 4.75 18.68
C GLY A 283 13.32 5.38 17.81
N PHE A 284 13.11 4.93 16.57
CA PHE A 284 12.05 5.51 15.73
C PHE A 284 10.72 4.81 15.90
N ARG A 285 9.69 5.64 15.73
CA ARG A 285 8.34 5.16 15.58
C ARG A 285 8.19 4.73 14.14
N ASP A 286 8.34 3.44 13.90
CA ASP A 286 8.01 2.83 12.63
C ASP A 286 6.48 2.81 12.54
N GLU A 287 5.94 4.01 12.23
CA GLU A 287 4.52 4.30 12.10
C GLU A 287 4.11 3.96 10.67
N GLY A 288 3.22 3.01 10.49
CA GLY A 288 2.58 2.73 9.21
C GLY A 288 1.09 2.99 9.34
N LYS A 289 0.51 3.70 8.36
CA LYS A 289 -0.93 4.01 8.35
C LYS A 289 -1.57 3.37 7.13
N LEU A 290 -2.60 2.55 7.33
CA LEU A 290 -3.45 2.00 6.28
C LEU A 290 -4.88 2.37 6.59
N TYR A 291 -5.43 3.29 5.81
CA TYR A 291 -6.79 3.76 5.99
C TYR A 291 -7.60 3.48 4.74
N GLY A 292 -8.73 2.79 4.88
CA GLY A 292 -9.63 2.52 3.76
C GLY A 292 -9.07 1.53 2.73
N CYS A 293 -7.99 0.80 3.02
CA CYS A 293 -7.34 -0.07 2.02
C CYS A 293 -8.06 -1.41 1.81
N ILE A 294 -8.04 -1.92 0.57
CA ILE A 294 -8.62 -3.21 0.19
C ILE A 294 -7.53 -4.13 -0.36
N GLY A 295 -7.38 -5.30 0.26
CA GLY A 295 -6.56 -6.38 -0.27
C GLY A 295 -7.46 -7.49 -0.82
N TYR A 296 -7.31 -7.81 -2.11
CA TYR A 296 -8.11 -8.81 -2.79
C TYR A 296 -7.28 -9.89 -3.49
N VAL A 297 -7.61 -11.16 -3.26
CA VAL A 297 -7.00 -12.33 -3.94
C VAL A 297 -8.07 -13.12 -4.69
N GLN A 298 -7.91 -13.25 -6.02
CA GLN A 298 -8.85 -13.96 -6.91
C GLN A 298 -8.34 -15.32 -7.40
N GLY A 299 -9.27 -16.27 -7.55
CA GLY A 299 -9.09 -17.46 -8.38
C GLY A 299 -8.12 -18.48 -7.77
N PRO A 300 -7.83 -19.61 -8.45
CA PRO A 300 -7.18 -20.81 -7.88
C PRO A 300 -5.66 -20.66 -7.59
N GLN A 301 -5.17 -19.46 -7.34
CA GLN A 301 -3.74 -19.16 -7.27
C GLN A 301 -3.10 -19.73 -5.99
N VAL A 302 -2.30 -20.80 -6.09
CA VAL A 302 -1.61 -21.34 -4.90
C VAL A 302 -0.52 -20.37 -4.46
N VAL A 303 -0.77 -19.63 -3.38
CA VAL A 303 0.22 -18.75 -2.76
C VAL A 303 0.67 -19.34 -1.44
N TYR A 304 1.99 -19.46 -1.24
CA TYR A 304 2.55 -20.10 -0.04
C TYR A 304 3.70 -19.29 0.55
N PRO A 305 3.64 -18.89 1.83
CA PRO A 305 2.47 -18.53 2.64
C PRO A 305 2.12 -17.05 2.39
N GLY A 306 1.18 -16.78 1.47
CA GLY A 306 0.78 -15.41 1.19
C GLY A 306 -0.20 -14.86 2.23
N SER A 307 -0.20 -13.55 2.45
CA SER A 307 -1.19 -12.86 3.29
C SER A 307 -1.67 -11.52 2.73
N ALA A 308 -2.94 -11.15 2.94
CA ALA A 308 -3.47 -9.94 2.30
C ALA A 308 -2.90 -8.72 3.02
N PHE A 309 -2.85 -8.78 4.34
CA PHE A 309 -2.08 -7.85 5.14
C PHE A 309 -1.09 -8.65 5.98
N ASN A 310 0.17 -8.31 5.82
CA ASN A 310 1.28 -8.87 6.57
C ASN A 310 2.00 -7.76 7.31
N LEU A 311 2.01 -7.88 8.62
CA LEU A 311 2.75 -6.97 9.48
C LEU A 311 3.97 -7.70 10.01
N TYR A 312 5.15 -7.30 9.57
CA TYR A 312 6.44 -7.77 10.08
C TYR A 312 7.01 -6.79 11.12
N SER A 313 7.76 -7.31 12.07
CA SER A 313 7.57 -7.06 13.50
C SER A 313 8.52 -6.10 14.22
N LEU A 314 9.05 -5.10 13.54
CA LEU A 314 9.80 -4.04 14.23
C LEU A 314 9.02 -2.74 14.28
N ALA A 315 7.76 -2.79 13.81
CA ALA A 315 6.81 -1.72 13.93
C ALA A 315 6.57 -1.38 15.39
N SER A 316 7.00 -0.19 15.81
CA SER A 316 6.69 0.32 17.14
C SER A 316 5.26 0.89 17.22
N SER A 317 4.64 1.23 16.08
CA SER A 317 3.20 1.48 15.98
C SER A 317 2.62 1.28 14.58
N GLN A 318 1.50 0.60 14.44
CA GLN A 318 0.74 0.54 13.17
C GLN A 318 -0.68 1.02 13.42
N ARG A 319 -1.23 1.77 12.47
CA ARG A 319 -2.63 2.19 12.45
C ARG A 319 -3.30 1.59 11.22
N ILE A 320 -4.26 0.72 11.45
CA ILE A 320 -5.06 0.11 10.40
C ILE A 320 -6.51 0.47 10.69
N LYS A 321 -7.16 1.22 9.78
CA LYS A 321 -8.52 1.68 9.96
C LYS A 321 -9.34 1.45 8.69
N ASN A 322 -10.54 0.90 8.84
CA ASN A 322 -11.48 0.68 7.74
C ASN A 322 -10.84 -0.12 6.58
N CYS A 323 -10.12 -1.20 6.88
CA CYS A 323 -9.49 -2.03 5.86
C CYS A 323 -10.27 -3.33 5.63
N LEU A 324 -10.26 -3.80 4.37
CA LEU A 324 -10.93 -5.02 3.95
C LEU A 324 -9.92 -6.00 3.35
N ALA A 325 -9.88 -7.23 3.87
CA ALA A 325 -9.25 -8.36 3.22
C ALA A 325 -10.34 -9.26 2.63
N TYR A 326 -10.35 -9.39 1.30
CA TYR A 326 -11.16 -10.39 0.62
C TYR A 326 -10.27 -11.50 0.07
N VAL A 327 -10.59 -12.72 0.45
CA VAL A 327 -9.95 -13.93 -0.06
C VAL A 327 -11.03 -14.82 -0.65
N ASP A 328 -10.89 -15.15 -1.93
CA ASP A 328 -11.76 -16.11 -2.60
C ASP A 328 -11.83 -17.43 -1.79
N PRO A 329 -13.02 -17.97 -1.45
CA PRO A 329 -13.17 -19.17 -0.63
C PRO A 329 -12.44 -20.41 -1.14
N GLU A 330 -12.10 -20.48 -2.43
CA GLU A 330 -11.32 -21.59 -2.99
C GLU A 330 -9.83 -21.51 -2.62
N GLN A 331 -9.40 -20.42 -1.99
CA GLN A 331 -8.00 -20.13 -1.69
C GLN A 331 -7.55 -20.62 -0.32
N LYS A 332 -6.33 -21.17 -0.28
CA LYS A 332 -5.59 -21.48 0.94
C LYS A 332 -4.76 -20.27 1.38
N TYR A 333 -5.38 -19.10 1.44
CA TYR A 333 -4.71 -17.84 1.74
C TYR A 333 -5.08 -17.37 3.15
N SER A 334 -4.09 -16.86 3.89
CA SER A 334 -4.36 -16.22 5.18
C SER A 334 -4.79 -14.78 4.91
N PRO A 335 -6.03 -14.37 5.22
CA PRO A 335 -6.47 -12.99 4.96
C PRO A 335 -5.64 -11.98 5.77
N PHE A 336 -5.20 -12.37 6.96
CA PHE A 336 -4.43 -11.52 7.83
C PHE A 336 -3.34 -12.33 8.52
N VAL A 337 -2.09 -11.85 8.47
CA VAL A 337 -0.98 -12.40 9.24
C VAL A 337 -0.33 -11.25 9.99
N VAL A 338 -0.42 -11.27 11.31
CA VAL A 338 0.41 -10.41 12.15
C VAL A 338 1.53 -11.26 12.69
N SER A 339 2.74 -11.00 12.22
CA SER A 339 3.92 -11.64 12.77
C SER A 339 4.63 -10.65 13.68
N PHE A 340 4.79 -11.00 14.95
CA PHE A 340 5.60 -10.24 15.90
C PHE A 340 6.91 -11.00 16.22
N ALA A 341 7.98 -10.90 15.44
CA ALA A 341 9.33 -11.11 15.96
C ALA A 341 9.71 -9.94 16.90
N LEU A 342 9.44 -10.15 18.18
CA LEU A 342 9.94 -9.28 19.24
C LEU A 342 11.46 -9.38 19.28
N GLY A 343 12.15 -8.30 18.92
CA GLY A 343 13.54 -8.14 19.30
C GLY A 343 13.64 -8.02 20.84
N PRO A 344 14.74 -8.46 21.47
CA PRO A 344 14.89 -8.52 22.94
C PRO A 344 14.76 -7.15 23.64
N THR A 345 14.73 -6.05 22.89
CA THR A 345 14.68 -4.67 23.42
C THR A 345 13.44 -3.86 23.04
N HIS A 346 12.50 -4.42 22.25
CA HIS A 346 11.39 -3.63 21.70
C HIS A 346 10.04 -4.33 21.90
N LEU A 347 9.33 -3.91 22.96
CA LEU A 347 7.89 -4.16 23.02
C LEU A 347 7.17 -3.18 22.08
N PRO A 348 6.24 -3.64 21.24
CA PRO A 348 5.38 -2.73 20.45
C PRO A 348 4.68 -1.76 21.40
N ARG A 349 4.75 -0.45 21.11
CA ARG A 349 4.23 0.59 22.01
C ARG A 349 2.72 0.77 21.84
N ALA A 350 2.21 0.61 20.63
CA ALA A 350 0.78 0.61 20.33
C ALA A 350 0.52 -0.05 18.98
N PHE A 351 -0.22 -1.16 18.96
CA PHE A 351 -0.90 -1.62 17.75
C PHE A 351 -2.34 -1.11 17.84
N GLU A 352 -2.78 -0.37 16.83
CA GLU A 352 -4.11 0.22 16.79
C GLU A 352 -4.80 -0.24 15.50
N ALA A 353 -5.74 -1.17 15.65
CA ALA A 353 -6.59 -1.63 14.58
C ALA A 353 -8.04 -1.28 14.90
N TRP A 354 -8.69 -0.60 13.97
CA TRP A 354 -10.11 -0.25 14.04
C TRP A 354 -10.79 -0.76 12.77
N ARG A 355 -11.77 -1.66 12.92
CA ARG A 355 -12.61 -2.12 11.80
C ARG A 355 -11.82 -2.81 10.69
N LEU A 356 -11.10 -3.87 11.05
CA LEU A 356 -10.57 -4.82 10.07
C LEU A 356 -11.66 -5.83 9.74
N THR A 357 -12.07 -5.87 8.46
CA THR A 357 -13.06 -6.84 7.97
C THR A 357 -12.36 -7.92 7.16
N VAL A 358 -12.64 -9.19 7.47
CA VAL A 358 -12.14 -10.35 6.73
C VAL A 358 -13.33 -11.10 6.12
N CYS A 359 -13.32 -11.28 4.81
CA CYS A 359 -14.33 -12.05 4.08
C CYS A 359 -13.66 -13.19 3.29
N GLY A 360 -14.03 -14.44 3.56
CA GLY A 360 -13.51 -15.63 2.88
C GLY A 360 -13.68 -16.92 3.70
N GLY A 361 -13.73 -18.09 3.05
CA GLY A 361 -13.90 -19.38 3.74
C GLY A 361 -12.57 -19.97 4.23
N THR A 362 -12.41 -20.21 5.53
CA THR A 362 -11.19 -20.85 6.07
C THR A 362 -11.26 -22.37 6.00
N GLY A 363 -10.92 -22.94 4.85
CA GLY A 363 -10.75 -24.38 4.71
C GLY A 363 -9.42 -24.86 5.30
N PHE A 364 -9.35 -25.15 6.60
CA PHE A 364 -8.22 -25.85 7.20
C PHE A 364 -8.26 -27.34 6.85
N GLY A 365 -7.62 -27.73 5.75
CA GLY A 365 -7.39 -29.14 5.40
C GLY A 365 -6.35 -29.75 6.33
N GLY A 366 -6.75 -30.70 7.17
CA GLY A 366 -5.85 -31.44 8.06
C GLY A 366 -4.99 -32.44 7.29
N ASP A 367 -3.80 -32.02 6.86
CA ASP A 367 -2.71 -32.92 6.48
C ASP A 367 -1.65 -32.95 7.59
N ALA A 368 -1.62 -34.05 8.34
CA ALA A 368 -0.86 -34.26 9.58
C ALA A 368 0.64 -34.57 9.38
N ASN A 369 1.30 -33.97 8.39
CA ASN A 369 2.75 -34.16 8.16
C ASN A 369 3.48 -32.84 7.87
N ILE A 370 3.25 -31.83 8.71
CA ILE A 370 4.02 -30.59 8.71
C ILE A 370 4.88 -30.60 9.98
N GLY A 371 6.18 -30.82 9.79
CA GLY A 371 7.17 -30.62 10.84
C GLY A 371 7.30 -29.14 11.15
N CYS A 372 6.98 -28.81 12.41
CA CYS A 372 7.27 -27.59 13.19
C CYS A 372 7.20 -26.20 12.51
N ASP A 373 6.38 -25.35 13.15
CA ASP A 373 6.50 -23.89 13.26
C ASP A 373 5.77 -22.96 12.27
N SER A 374 4.52 -23.28 11.92
CA SER A 374 3.54 -22.22 11.62
C SER A 374 2.11 -22.73 11.75
N TRP A 375 1.48 -22.40 12.88
CA TRP A 375 0.04 -22.59 13.08
C TRP A 375 -0.62 -21.27 12.69
N ALA A 376 -1.40 -21.26 11.61
CA ALA A 376 -2.18 -20.10 11.21
C ALA A 376 -3.37 -19.95 12.18
N PHE A 377 -3.20 -19.06 13.17
CA PHE A 377 -4.27 -18.59 14.03
C PHE A 377 -4.80 -17.28 13.46
N ALA A 378 -6.11 -17.19 13.25
CA ALA A 378 -6.83 -15.93 13.33
C ALA A 378 -6.93 -15.53 14.82
N GLY A 379 -5.80 -15.19 15.42
CA GLY A 379 -5.68 -14.87 16.83
C GLY A 379 -4.46 -14.00 17.03
N LEU A 380 -4.63 -12.92 17.81
CA LEU A 380 -3.52 -12.08 18.26
C LEU A 380 -2.61 -12.93 19.16
N LEU A 381 -1.62 -13.59 18.58
CA LEU A 381 -0.62 -14.35 19.32
C LEU A 381 0.52 -13.41 19.73
N VAL A 382 0.50 -12.95 20.98
CA VAL A 382 1.65 -12.25 21.57
C VAL A 382 2.59 -13.30 22.16
N THR A 383 3.56 -13.76 21.38
CA THR A 383 4.63 -14.63 21.90
C THR A 383 5.70 -13.78 22.56
N ASN A 384 5.79 -13.81 23.88
CA ASN A 384 6.81 -13.10 24.64
C ASN A 384 7.96 -14.07 24.95
N CYS A 385 9.07 -13.99 24.22
CA CYS A 385 10.31 -14.70 24.58
C CYS A 385 11.04 -13.85 25.62
N ARG A 386 10.87 -14.17 26.91
CA ARG A 386 11.67 -13.59 27.98
C ARG A 386 12.89 -14.49 28.21
N ASP A 387 14.08 -13.96 27.99
CA ASP A 387 15.30 -14.55 28.55
C ASP A 387 15.31 -14.23 30.05
N ASP A 388 15.09 -15.25 30.89
CA ASP A 388 15.17 -15.16 32.34
C ASP A 388 16.63 -15.06 32.79
N GLY A 389 17.23 -13.88 32.61
CA GLY A 389 18.65 -13.63 32.93
C GLY A 389 18.96 -12.38 33.73
N ASP A 390 18.00 -11.48 34.00
CA ASP A 390 18.31 -10.19 34.63
C ASP A 390 17.34 -9.87 35.79
N THR A 391 17.83 -9.97 37.03
CA THR A 391 17.04 -9.88 38.26
C THR A 391 16.99 -8.50 38.91
N ASP A 392 17.54 -7.44 38.31
CA ASP A 392 17.67 -6.16 39.01
C ASP A 392 17.08 -4.94 38.26
N HIS A 393 15.74 -4.87 38.14
CA HIS A 393 15.06 -3.56 37.98
C HIS A 393 13.62 -3.57 38.55
N PRO A 394 13.24 -2.59 39.39
CA PRO A 394 11.89 -2.52 39.96
C PRO A 394 10.85 -2.09 38.91
N SER A 395 9.77 -2.85 38.88
CA SER A 395 8.61 -2.73 38.01
C SER A 395 7.88 -1.39 38.15
N ALA A 396 7.91 -0.58 37.10
CA ALA A 396 6.95 0.51 36.86
C ALA A 396 6.39 0.38 35.43
N LEU A 397 5.54 -0.63 35.21
CA LEU A 397 4.70 -0.73 34.02
C LEU A 397 3.24 -0.65 34.47
N GLY A 398 2.69 0.56 34.39
CA GLY A 398 1.26 0.81 34.53
C GLY A 398 0.50 0.15 33.38
N ARG A 399 -0.67 -0.42 33.70
CA ARG A 399 -1.62 -1.01 32.75
C ARG A 399 -1.96 -0.01 31.62
N ARG A 400 -1.60 -0.33 30.39
CA ARG A 400 -2.11 0.29 29.15
C ARG A 400 -2.34 -0.80 28.10
N GLY A 401 -3.41 -1.56 28.26
CA GLY A 401 -3.77 -2.71 27.43
C GLY A 401 -5.10 -2.54 26.69
N ASP A 402 -5.46 -1.32 26.27
CA ASP A 402 -6.82 -1.01 25.76
C ASP A 402 -6.89 -0.80 24.22
N ASN A 403 -5.88 -1.21 23.45
CA ASN A 403 -5.66 -0.67 22.08
C ASN A 403 -6.14 -1.54 20.90
N VAL A 404 -6.84 -2.66 21.14
CA VAL A 404 -7.51 -3.40 20.06
C VAL A 404 -9.02 -3.29 20.27
N ARG A 405 -9.71 -2.59 19.37
CA ARG A 405 -11.16 -2.41 19.40
C ARG A 405 -11.74 -2.93 18.08
N ASP A 406 -12.51 -4.01 18.20
CA ASP A 406 -13.36 -4.61 17.15
C ASP A 406 -12.63 -5.27 15.96
N VAL A 407 -12.47 -6.60 16.03
CA VAL A 407 -12.08 -7.47 14.90
C VAL A 407 -13.23 -8.44 14.63
N TRP A 408 -13.72 -8.47 13.38
CA TRP A 408 -14.87 -9.29 12.98
C TRP A 408 -14.44 -10.41 12.02
N PHE A 409 -14.86 -11.65 12.30
CA PHE A 409 -14.62 -12.82 11.47
C PHE A 409 -15.93 -13.43 10.97
N TYR A 410 -15.99 -13.79 9.69
CA TYR A 410 -17.14 -14.47 9.08
C TYR A 410 -16.70 -15.82 8.50
N ASP A 411 -17.33 -16.90 8.97
CA ASP A 411 -17.19 -18.24 8.40
C ASP A 411 -18.53 -18.71 7.83
N ASN A 412 -18.52 -19.20 6.60
CA ASN A 412 -19.72 -19.67 5.90
C ASN A 412 -20.04 -21.16 6.16
N TYR A 413 -19.31 -21.85 7.05
CA TYR A 413 -19.55 -23.28 7.34
C TYR A 413 -20.26 -23.57 8.68
N PRO A 414 -21.34 -24.39 8.69
CA PRO A 414 -21.95 -24.86 9.92
C PRO A 414 -21.19 -26.08 10.47
N ARG A 415 -20.48 -25.86 11.59
CA ARG A 415 -19.84 -26.80 12.54
C ARG A 415 -18.31 -26.86 12.48
N MET A 416 -17.66 -26.20 13.43
CA MET A 416 -16.40 -26.66 14.00
C MET A 416 -16.50 -26.67 15.53
N ASN A 417 -16.38 -27.86 16.13
CA ASN A 417 -16.08 -28.01 17.56
C ASN A 417 -14.55 -28.11 17.69
N GLY A 418 -13.88 -27.05 18.12
CA GLY A 418 -12.46 -27.04 18.43
C GLY A 418 -12.23 -26.92 19.93
N TRP A 419 -11.56 -27.89 20.54
CA TRP A 419 -11.06 -27.82 21.92
C TRP A 419 -9.76 -27.03 21.96
N ALA A 420 -9.66 -26.02 22.83
CA ALA A 420 -8.40 -25.35 23.15
C ALA A 420 -7.57 -26.24 24.09
N ASN A 421 -6.35 -26.59 23.69
CA ASN A 421 -5.41 -27.32 24.53
C ASN A 421 -4.17 -26.45 24.75
N PHE A 422 -3.94 -26.03 26.00
CA PHE A 422 -2.73 -25.30 26.39
C PHE A 422 -1.65 -26.31 26.78
N GLY A 423 -0.74 -26.62 25.86
CA GLY A 423 0.43 -27.43 26.16
C GLY A 423 1.63 -26.55 26.51
N THR A 424 2.17 -26.70 27.72
CA THR A 424 3.54 -26.27 28.05
C THR A 424 4.51 -27.28 27.44
N VAL A 425 5.40 -26.83 26.54
CA VAL A 425 6.45 -27.65 25.97
C VAL A 425 7.61 -27.73 26.98
N GLY A 426 7.82 -28.92 27.54
CA GLY A 426 9.09 -29.31 28.14
C GLY A 426 9.90 -30.10 27.11
N ASP A 427 11.17 -29.75 26.94
CA ASP A 427 12.10 -30.39 26.01
C ASP A 427 12.17 -31.91 26.16
N PRO A 428 12.22 -32.68 25.06
CA PRO A 428 12.87 -33.97 25.04
C PRO A 428 14.32 -33.82 24.56
N LEU A 429 15.26 -33.86 25.51
CA LEU A 429 16.66 -34.17 25.24
C LEU A 429 16.77 -35.60 24.70
N THR A 430 16.87 -35.75 23.37
CA THR A 430 17.30 -37.00 22.72
C THR A 430 18.76 -36.91 22.30
N CYS A 431 19.62 -37.56 23.07
CA CYS A 431 21.02 -37.81 22.72
C CYS A 431 21.10 -38.86 21.59
N PHE A 432 21.68 -38.49 20.45
CA PHE A 432 22.16 -39.46 19.45
C PHE A 432 23.65 -39.72 19.66
N ASN A 433 23.98 -41.00 19.89
CA ASN A 433 25.34 -41.53 19.90
C ASN A 433 25.94 -41.57 18.48
N THR A 434 27.15 -41.05 18.31
CA THR A 434 28.04 -41.40 17.18
C THR A 434 29.30 -42.07 17.72
N PRO A 435 29.76 -43.20 17.15
CA PRO A 435 30.95 -43.88 17.65
C PRO A 435 32.25 -43.34 17.04
N ASP A 436 33.22 -43.16 17.93
CA ASP A 436 34.67 -43.33 17.79
C ASP A 436 35.38 -42.93 16.48
N ARG A 437 36.31 -41.97 16.59
CA ARG A 437 37.67 -42.15 16.06
C ARG A 437 38.74 -41.43 16.88
N ILE A 438 39.76 -42.22 17.15
CA ILE A 438 40.90 -42.05 18.05
C ILE A 438 41.98 -41.15 17.43
N HIS A 439 42.54 -40.21 18.21
CA HIS A 439 43.99 -39.90 18.23
C HIS A 439 44.39 -39.09 19.49
N SER A 440 45.09 -39.77 20.42
CA SER A 440 46.31 -39.44 21.20
C SER A 440 46.67 -38.01 21.68
N PRO A 441 47.50 -37.87 22.75
CA PRO A 441 47.20 -37.01 23.88
C PRO A 441 48.22 -35.87 24.10
N ARG A 442 47.80 -34.84 24.83
CA ARG A 442 48.71 -34.06 25.69
C ARG A 442 48.08 -33.75 27.04
N THR A 443 48.88 -34.07 28.04
CA THR A 443 48.75 -33.89 29.49
C THR A 443 48.75 -32.42 29.90
N ALA A 444 47.85 -32.04 30.81
CA ALA A 444 48.15 -31.10 31.90
C ALA A 444 47.07 -31.19 32.99
N SER A 445 47.51 -31.50 34.19
CA SER A 445 46.78 -31.64 35.44
C SER A 445 46.32 -30.31 36.03
N GLY A 446 45.06 -30.25 36.48
CA GLY A 446 44.51 -29.18 37.33
C GLY A 446 43.32 -29.69 38.16
N PRO A 447 43.09 -29.22 39.41
CA PRO A 447 42.36 -29.97 40.43
C PRO A 447 40.83 -29.89 40.31
N LEU A 448 40.20 -31.01 40.66
CA LEU A 448 38.76 -31.24 40.82
C LEU A 448 38.09 -30.22 41.76
N VAL A 449 37.14 -29.45 41.21
CA VAL A 449 36.10 -28.78 42.00
C VAL A 449 34.88 -29.70 42.07
N LYS A 450 34.46 -30.04 43.29
CA LYS A 450 33.28 -30.84 43.57
C LYS A 450 32.00 -30.09 43.13
N PRO A 451 31.02 -30.75 42.50
CA PRO A 451 29.74 -30.11 42.20
C PRO A 451 28.95 -29.86 43.50
N GLN A 452 28.54 -28.62 43.71
CA GLN A 452 27.56 -28.26 44.74
C GLN A 452 26.22 -28.90 44.39
N ARG A 453 25.63 -29.55 45.39
CA ARG A 453 24.26 -30.08 45.34
C ARG A 453 23.29 -28.91 45.30
N CYS A 454 22.49 -28.79 44.25
CA CYS A 454 21.26 -28.00 44.30
C CYS A 454 20.23 -28.75 45.15
N CYS A 455 19.88 -28.17 46.29
CA CYS A 455 18.71 -28.55 47.07
C CYS A 455 17.47 -28.04 46.32
N ILE A 456 16.58 -28.94 45.93
CA ILE A 456 15.23 -28.60 45.50
C ILE A 456 14.43 -28.30 46.79
N SER A 457 14.04 -27.05 46.98
CA SER A 457 12.99 -26.66 47.93
C SER A 457 11.65 -26.72 47.19
N PRO A 458 10.60 -27.33 47.76
CA PRO A 458 9.26 -27.23 47.20
C PRO A 458 8.73 -25.82 47.42
N PHE A 459 8.28 -25.15 46.36
CA PHE A 459 7.51 -23.92 46.44
C PHE A 459 6.02 -24.24 46.52
N ASP A 460 5.33 -23.53 47.40
CA ASP A 460 3.88 -23.54 47.57
C ASP A 460 3.14 -23.06 46.30
N PRO A 461 1.95 -23.62 45.99
CA PRO A 461 1.15 -23.17 44.86
C PRO A 461 0.57 -21.76 45.12
N PRO A 462 0.58 -20.84 44.14
CA PRO A 462 -0.15 -19.58 44.27
C PRO A 462 -1.66 -19.84 44.20
N GLY A 463 -2.40 -19.13 45.05
CA GLY A 463 -3.86 -19.20 45.18
C GLY A 463 -4.64 -18.69 43.96
N PRO A 464 -5.97 -18.89 43.94
CA PRO A 464 -6.78 -18.81 42.74
C PRO A 464 -7.43 -17.43 42.58
N GLU A 465 -6.69 -16.43 42.06
CA GLU A 465 -7.31 -15.20 41.57
C GLU A 465 -6.57 -14.67 40.34
N PHE A 466 -6.88 -15.25 39.18
CA PHE A 466 -6.64 -14.61 37.87
C PHE A 466 -7.99 -14.29 37.25
N ASN A 467 -8.32 -12.99 37.18
CA ASN A 467 -9.43 -12.50 36.37
C ASN A 467 -9.07 -12.68 34.90
N GLN A 468 -9.67 -13.69 34.26
CA GLN A 468 -9.71 -13.81 32.81
C GLN A 468 -10.56 -12.66 32.25
N ALA A 469 -9.94 -11.71 31.55
CA ALA A 469 -10.67 -10.85 30.63
C ALA A 469 -11.00 -11.69 29.39
N GLN A 470 -12.25 -12.17 29.29
CA GLN A 470 -12.78 -12.73 28.05
C GLN A 470 -12.96 -11.57 27.06
N VAL A 471 -12.13 -11.54 26.00
CA VAL A 471 -12.48 -10.83 24.77
C VAL A 471 -13.54 -11.69 24.08
N GLY A 472 -14.79 -11.25 24.10
CA GLY A 472 -15.88 -11.95 23.43
C GLY A 472 -15.69 -11.90 21.92
N LEU A 473 -15.34 -13.02 21.31
CA LEU A 473 -15.49 -13.23 19.87
C LEU A 473 -16.97 -13.46 19.59
N GLY A 474 -17.68 -12.42 19.16
CA GLY A 474 -19.05 -12.54 18.67
C GLY A 474 -19.03 -13.13 17.26
N ILE A 475 -19.42 -14.40 17.12
CA ILE A 475 -19.82 -14.97 15.83
C ILE A 475 -21.33 -14.76 15.75
N ASP A 476 -21.81 -13.91 14.84
CA ASP A 476 -23.25 -13.74 14.59
C ASP A 476 -23.71 -14.64 13.41
N PRO A 477 -24.36 -15.78 13.68
CA PRO A 477 -24.85 -16.68 12.63
C PRO A 477 -26.10 -16.17 11.88
N ALA A 478 -26.67 -15.00 12.22
CA ALA A 478 -27.86 -14.44 11.57
C ALA A 478 -27.55 -13.65 10.28
N LEU A 479 -26.30 -13.30 10.00
CA LEU A 479 -25.88 -12.57 8.79
C LEU A 479 -25.68 -13.53 7.59
N ARG A 480 -26.78 -14.07 7.05
CA ARG A 480 -26.76 -15.07 5.95
C ARG A 480 -26.85 -14.52 4.52
N ALA A 481 -26.62 -13.23 4.30
CA ALA A 481 -26.40 -12.67 2.96
C ALA A 481 -25.54 -11.40 3.05
N PRO A 482 -24.43 -11.28 2.30
CA PRO A 482 -23.64 -10.06 2.30
C PRO A 482 -24.42 -9.00 1.51
N ARG A 483 -25.08 -8.08 2.22
CA ARG A 483 -25.44 -6.78 1.65
C ARG A 483 -24.15 -5.96 1.58
N SER A 484 -23.67 -5.69 0.36
CA SER A 484 -22.58 -4.79 -0.05
C SER A 484 -21.40 -4.63 0.94
N LEU A 485 -20.27 -5.31 0.68
CA LEU A 485 -19.00 -5.14 1.45
C LEU A 485 -18.34 -3.76 1.28
N LEU A 486 -18.91 -2.91 0.42
CA LEU A 486 -18.56 -1.52 0.22
C LEU A 486 -19.81 -0.71 0.46
N ARG A 487 -19.71 0.36 1.25
CA ARG A 487 -20.82 1.31 1.37
C ARG A 487 -20.37 2.69 0.96
N ALA A 488 -21.03 3.22 -0.07
CA ALA A 488 -21.64 4.56 -0.11
C ALA A 488 -22.31 4.81 1.23
N ARG A 489 -22.23 6.00 1.82
CA ARG A 489 -23.03 6.32 3.02
C ARG A 489 -24.51 6.11 2.66
N ALA A 490 -25.01 4.88 2.78
CA ALA A 490 -26.42 4.61 2.92
C ALA A 490 -26.75 4.98 4.37
N ASN A 491 -27.77 5.82 4.47
CA ASN A 491 -28.34 6.45 5.64
C ASN A 491 -28.21 5.57 6.92
N PRO A 492 -27.74 6.11 8.07
CA PRO A 492 -27.61 5.39 9.34
C PRO A 492 -28.91 4.76 9.89
N ALA A 493 -30.05 4.92 9.21
CA ALA A 493 -31.35 4.37 9.57
C ALA A 493 -31.51 2.85 9.32
N LEU A 494 -30.70 2.22 8.46
CA LEU A 494 -30.84 0.80 8.11
C LEU A 494 -29.89 -0.17 8.80
N SER A 495 -28.86 0.32 9.48
CA SER A 495 -28.18 -0.52 10.46
C SER A 495 -29.11 -0.68 11.65
N PRO A 496 -29.29 -1.89 12.24
CA PRO A 496 -29.98 -1.99 13.53
C PRO A 496 -29.37 -0.93 14.45
N ALA A 497 -30.18 -0.06 15.04
CA ALA A 497 -29.70 1.14 15.75
C ALA A 497 -28.51 0.79 16.66
N GLY A 498 -27.31 1.24 16.29
CA GLY A 498 -26.04 0.92 16.97
C GLY A 498 -25.11 -0.09 16.29
N ALA A 499 -25.49 -0.70 15.17
CA ALA A 499 -24.58 -1.52 14.36
C ALA A 499 -23.79 -0.62 13.40
N GLU A 500 -22.53 -0.42 13.73
CA GLU A 500 -21.60 0.33 12.88
C GLU A 500 -21.42 -0.41 11.53
N PRO A 501 -21.40 0.32 10.40
CA PRO A 501 -21.21 -0.28 9.09
C PRO A 501 -19.86 -1.02 9.00
N MET A 502 -19.86 -2.15 8.29
CA MET A 502 -18.66 -2.98 8.06
C MET A 502 -18.08 -2.74 6.66
N GLY A 503 -16.78 -3.00 6.48
CA GLY A 503 -16.08 -2.89 5.19
C GLY A 503 -15.07 -1.75 5.13
N ALA A 504 -14.48 -1.55 3.94
CA ALA A 504 -13.53 -0.47 3.70
C ALA A 504 -14.23 0.83 3.30
N HIS A 505 -13.83 1.94 3.91
CA HIS A 505 -14.34 3.28 3.61
C HIS A 505 -13.53 3.91 2.47
N ILE A 506 -13.64 3.38 1.25
CA ILE A 506 -12.79 3.81 0.11
C ILE A 506 -13.21 5.13 -0.55
N MET A 507 -14.35 5.69 -0.17
CA MET A 507 -15.00 6.74 -0.96
C MET A 507 -14.76 8.14 -0.46
N TRP A 508 -14.16 8.30 0.72
CA TRP A 508 -13.90 9.60 1.32
C TRP A 508 -12.41 9.71 1.64
N GLU A 509 -11.87 10.91 1.48
CA GLU A 509 -10.54 11.24 1.99
C GLU A 509 -10.59 11.14 3.50
N VAL A 510 -9.51 10.66 4.11
CA VAL A 510 -9.38 10.59 5.55
C VAL A 510 -8.33 11.57 6.04
N ASP A 511 -8.53 12.12 7.23
CA ASP A 511 -7.56 12.99 7.87
C ASP A 511 -6.36 12.22 8.48
N GLU A 512 -5.46 12.93 9.17
CA GLU A 512 -4.29 12.33 9.82
C GLU A 512 -4.63 11.30 10.92
N TYR A 513 -5.86 11.35 11.44
CA TYR A 513 -6.41 10.43 12.45
C TYR A 513 -7.21 9.29 11.81
N GLY A 514 -7.35 9.28 10.48
CA GLY A 514 -8.11 8.28 9.74
C GLY A 514 -9.63 8.50 9.82
N GLU A 515 -10.10 9.69 10.19
CA GLU A 515 -11.52 10.04 10.12
C GLU A 515 -11.91 10.50 8.72
N ASP A 516 -13.05 10.03 8.22
CA ASP A 516 -13.58 10.43 6.92
C ASP A 516 -13.84 11.95 6.89
N THR A 517 -13.31 12.61 5.88
CA THR A 517 -13.59 14.01 5.54
C THR A 517 -14.80 14.11 4.61
N ALA A 518 -15.14 15.33 4.18
CA ALA A 518 -16.21 15.56 3.20
C ALA A 518 -15.74 15.42 1.73
N VAL A 519 -14.46 15.14 1.48
CA VAL A 519 -13.92 15.09 0.12
C VAL A 519 -14.13 13.69 -0.46
N PRO A 520 -14.94 13.52 -1.53
CA PRO A 520 -15.14 12.22 -2.15
C PRO A 520 -13.89 11.78 -2.91
N LEU A 521 -13.53 10.51 -2.76
CA LEU A 521 -12.41 9.84 -3.39
C LEU A 521 -12.83 8.82 -4.46
N TRP A 522 -14.13 8.53 -4.56
CA TRP A 522 -14.73 7.60 -5.52
C TRP A 522 -15.78 8.30 -6.42
N PRO A 523 -16.05 7.82 -7.65
CA PRO A 523 -15.37 6.80 -8.45
C PRO A 523 -13.91 7.08 -8.65
N TRP A 524 -13.19 5.98 -8.77
CA TRP A 524 -11.76 6.02 -8.83
C TRP A 524 -11.30 6.54 -10.20
N PRO A 525 -10.60 7.69 -10.27
CA PRO A 525 -10.35 8.37 -11.55
C PRO A 525 -9.51 7.56 -12.55
N MET A 526 -8.83 6.51 -12.08
CA MET A 526 -7.97 5.66 -12.90
C MET A 526 -8.69 4.44 -13.49
N ASN A 527 -9.95 4.19 -13.12
CA ASN A 527 -10.66 2.98 -13.52
C ASN A 527 -10.71 2.81 -15.05
N GLN A 528 -11.22 3.83 -15.76
CA GLN A 528 -11.30 3.78 -17.22
C GLN A 528 -9.92 3.61 -17.85
N ARG A 529 -8.89 4.28 -17.30
CA ARG A 529 -7.54 4.22 -17.87
C ARG A 529 -6.91 2.84 -17.71
N ILE A 530 -7.16 2.16 -16.59
CA ILE A 530 -6.68 0.80 -16.37
C ILE A 530 -7.43 -0.16 -17.27
N HIS A 531 -8.74 0.01 -17.41
CA HIS A 531 -9.55 -0.75 -18.35
C HIS A 531 -9.04 -0.58 -19.79
N ASP A 532 -8.80 0.65 -20.23
CA ASP A 532 -8.26 0.94 -21.57
C ASP A 532 -6.86 0.32 -21.80
N LEU A 533 -6.04 0.21 -20.75
CA LEU A 533 -4.67 -0.30 -20.86
C LEU A 533 -4.57 -1.82 -20.77
N ILE A 534 -5.36 -2.47 -19.91
CA ILE A 534 -5.23 -3.91 -19.61
C ILE A 534 -6.56 -4.66 -19.50
N GLY A 535 -7.70 -4.01 -19.77
CA GLY A 535 -9.03 -4.64 -19.73
C GLY A 535 -9.56 -4.94 -18.34
N VAL A 536 -8.97 -4.36 -17.29
CA VAL A 536 -9.41 -4.53 -15.90
C VAL A 536 -10.31 -3.37 -15.49
N ASN A 537 -11.52 -3.68 -15.02
CA ASN A 537 -12.40 -2.71 -14.37
C ASN A 537 -12.28 -2.89 -12.85
N VAL A 538 -11.44 -2.08 -12.22
CA VAL A 538 -11.15 -2.18 -10.78
C VAL A 538 -12.39 -1.83 -9.94
N THR A 539 -13.23 -0.92 -10.42
CA THR A 539 -14.51 -0.58 -9.78
C THR A 539 -15.40 -1.81 -9.75
N ARG A 540 -15.61 -2.43 -10.91
CA ARG A 540 -16.36 -3.67 -11.01
C ARG A 540 -15.79 -4.76 -10.11
N GLU A 541 -14.49 -5.02 -10.18
CA GLU A 541 -13.84 -6.01 -9.32
C GLU A 541 -14.17 -5.72 -7.85
N VAL A 542 -13.90 -4.52 -7.36
CA VAL A 542 -14.10 -4.15 -5.96
C VAL A 542 -15.58 -4.28 -5.54
N PHE A 543 -16.54 -3.82 -6.34
CA PHE A 543 -17.97 -3.85 -6.02
C PHE A 543 -18.64 -5.22 -6.19
N GLU A 544 -18.36 -5.94 -7.28
CA GLU A 544 -18.90 -7.29 -7.51
C GLU A 544 -18.41 -8.27 -6.44
N LEU A 545 -17.17 -8.11 -5.94
CA LEU A 545 -16.65 -8.92 -4.83
C LEU A 545 -17.40 -8.70 -3.53
N GLY A 546 -17.94 -7.51 -3.34
CA GLY A 546 -18.84 -7.20 -2.26
C GLY A 546 -20.22 -7.85 -2.36
N GLY A 547 -20.51 -8.54 -3.46
CA GLY A 547 -21.87 -8.96 -3.82
C GLY A 547 -22.82 -7.79 -4.02
N GLY A 548 -22.30 -6.57 -4.17
CA GLY A 548 -23.07 -5.34 -4.31
C GLY A 548 -23.08 -4.86 -5.75
N ALA A 549 -24.24 -4.38 -6.21
CA ALA A 549 -24.30 -3.56 -7.41
C ALA A 549 -23.57 -2.23 -7.16
N ILE A 550 -23.00 -1.63 -8.19
CA ILE A 550 -22.52 -0.25 -8.10
C ILE A 550 -23.75 0.64 -7.88
N PRO A 551 -23.74 1.56 -6.90
CA PRO A 551 -24.88 2.46 -6.71
C PRO A 551 -25.18 3.21 -8.00
N PHE A 552 -26.46 3.25 -8.38
CA PHE A 552 -26.95 3.90 -9.60
C PHE A 552 -26.52 3.27 -10.95
N ASP A 553 -25.82 2.12 -10.94
CA ASP A 553 -25.55 1.29 -12.11
C ASP A 553 -26.73 0.32 -12.32
N TYR A 554 -27.70 0.78 -13.09
CA TYR A 554 -28.97 0.09 -13.30
C TYR A 554 -28.94 -0.84 -14.50
N ASP A 555 -28.01 -0.65 -15.44
CA ASP A 555 -27.84 -1.56 -16.57
C ASP A 555 -26.80 -2.67 -16.33
N GLY A 556 -26.01 -2.55 -15.25
CA GLY A 556 -25.06 -3.54 -14.78
C GLY A 556 -23.79 -3.60 -15.62
N ASP A 557 -23.45 -2.53 -16.34
CA ASP A 557 -22.25 -2.44 -17.16
C ASP A 557 -21.00 -1.93 -16.39
N ALA A 558 -21.20 -1.60 -15.10
CA ALA A 558 -20.19 -1.15 -14.16
C ALA A 558 -19.67 0.28 -14.37
N ASP A 559 -20.50 1.16 -14.93
CA ASP A 559 -20.39 2.60 -14.75
C ASP A 559 -21.74 3.25 -14.36
N VAL A 560 -21.82 4.59 -14.39
CA VAL A 560 -23.06 5.34 -14.11
C VAL A 560 -23.18 6.42 -15.18
N ASP A 561 -24.03 6.21 -16.18
CA ASP A 561 -24.04 7.04 -17.40
C ASP A 561 -25.44 7.42 -17.91
N ALA A 562 -25.60 7.64 -19.22
CA ALA A 562 -26.89 8.01 -19.82
C ALA A 562 -27.86 6.82 -19.93
N ALA A 563 -27.36 5.59 -20.01
CA ALA A 563 -28.17 4.38 -20.00
C ALA A 563 -28.82 4.20 -18.63
N ASP A 564 -28.05 4.33 -17.55
CA ASP A 564 -28.59 4.29 -16.18
C ASP A 564 -29.60 5.40 -15.94
N TRP A 565 -29.31 6.62 -16.42
CA TRP A 565 -30.25 7.73 -16.30
C TRP A 565 -31.58 7.42 -16.96
N THR A 566 -31.56 6.75 -18.11
CA THR A 566 -32.77 6.36 -18.82
C THR A 566 -33.58 5.34 -18.04
N GLN A 567 -32.93 4.46 -17.27
CA GLN A 567 -33.62 3.54 -16.35
C GLN A 567 -34.15 4.27 -15.12
N PHE A 568 -33.33 5.10 -14.48
CA PHE A 568 -33.70 5.93 -13.33
C PHE A 568 -34.94 6.80 -13.62
N GLN A 569 -34.97 7.47 -14.78
CA GLN A 569 -36.08 8.34 -15.17
C GLN A 569 -37.42 7.61 -15.32
N GLN A 570 -37.43 6.30 -15.53
CA GLN A 570 -38.68 5.52 -15.58
C GLN A 570 -39.30 5.36 -14.18
N CYS A 571 -38.46 5.44 -13.15
CA CYS A 571 -38.85 5.26 -11.76
C CYS A 571 -39.12 6.57 -11.03
N ARG A 572 -38.60 7.68 -11.54
CA ARG A 572 -38.76 9.00 -10.95
C ARG A 572 -40.24 9.39 -10.75
N SER A 573 -40.62 9.59 -9.50
CA SER A 573 -41.89 10.17 -9.09
C SER A 573 -41.69 11.63 -8.64
N ALA A 574 -42.77 12.33 -8.32
CA ALA A 574 -42.66 13.60 -7.60
C ALA A 574 -42.63 13.30 -6.09
N SER A 575 -42.01 14.19 -5.30
CA SER A 575 -42.00 14.04 -3.85
C SER A 575 -43.42 13.88 -3.31
N LEU A 576 -43.63 12.93 -2.39
CA LEU A 576 -44.92 12.54 -1.79
C LEU A 576 -45.78 11.52 -2.57
N PHE A 577 -45.27 10.93 -3.66
CA PHE A 577 -45.97 9.84 -4.35
C PHE A 577 -45.32 8.51 -4.01
N ASP A 578 -46.13 7.53 -3.61
CA ASP A 578 -45.67 6.16 -3.38
C ASP A 578 -44.82 5.65 -4.55
N LEU A 579 -43.72 4.97 -4.22
CA LEU A 579 -42.89 4.19 -5.14
C LEU A 579 -43.70 3.51 -6.24
N VAL A 580 -43.33 3.77 -7.50
CA VAL A 580 -43.85 3.01 -8.64
C VAL A 580 -43.49 1.53 -8.43
N THR A 581 -44.45 0.62 -8.56
CA THR A 581 -44.20 -0.82 -8.36
C THR A 581 -43.06 -1.30 -9.25
N GLY A 582 -42.03 -1.90 -8.65
CA GLY A 582 -40.84 -2.35 -9.37
C GLY A 582 -39.73 -1.31 -9.49
N CYS A 583 -39.81 -0.18 -8.78
CA CYS A 583 -38.80 0.87 -8.71
C CYS A 583 -38.12 1.00 -7.34
N GLU A 584 -38.28 0.01 -6.47
CA GLU A 584 -37.69 -0.02 -5.14
C GLU A 584 -36.15 -0.01 -5.18
N TRP A 585 -35.56 -0.31 -6.33
CA TRP A 585 -34.12 -0.25 -6.57
C TRP A 585 -33.60 1.15 -6.90
N ALA A 586 -34.48 2.10 -7.24
CA ALA A 586 -34.11 3.46 -7.61
C ALA A 586 -34.22 4.47 -6.44
N ASP A 587 -34.89 4.08 -5.36
CA ASP A 587 -35.00 4.82 -4.09
C ASP A 587 -33.76 4.54 -3.24
N HIS A 588 -32.75 5.39 -3.41
CA HIS A 588 -31.43 5.28 -2.79
C HIS A 588 -31.30 6.04 -1.48
N ASP A 589 -32.12 7.06 -1.22
CA ASP A 589 -32.19 7.69 0.10
C ASP A 589 -33.19 7.04 1.07
N GLU A 590 -33.96 6.07 0.55
CA GLU A 590 -34.84 5.13 1.24
C GLU A 590 -35.99 5.83 1.97
N ASP A 591 -36.46 6.96 1.44
CA ASP A 591 -37.56 7.72 2.01
C ASP A 591 -38.95 7.30 1.49
N GLY A 592 -38.98 6.35 0.54
CA GLY A 592 -40.18 5.71 0.03
C GLY A 592 -40.72 6.29 -1.28
N ASP A 593 -39.99 7.21 -1.91
CA ASP A 593 -40.23 7.68 -3.27
C ASP A 593 -38.93 7.71 -4.12
N VAL A 594 -39.00 8.18 -5.37
CA VAL A 594 -37.80 8.30 -6.23
C VAL A 594 -37.78 9.72 -6.78
N ASP A 595 -37.09 10.63 -6.11
CA ASP A 595 -37.31 12.06 -6.31
C ASP A 595 -36.04 12.89 -6.60
N ALA A 596 -36.01 14.15 -6.13
CA ALA A 596 -34.86 15.02 -6.26
C ALA A 596 -33.67 14.59 -5.39
N GLY A 597 -33.90 13.90 -4.26
CA GLY A 597 -32.88 13.32 -3.40
C GLY A 597 -32.08 12.24 -4.13
N ASP A 598 -32.78 11.26 -4.69
CA ASP A 598 -32.16 10.19 -5.48
C ASP A 598 -31.52 10.73 -6.76
N GLN A 599 -32.18 11.68 -7.43
CA GLN A 599 -31.61 12.33 -8.60
C GLN A 599 -30.29 13.03 -8.25
N LEU A 600 -30.20 13.69 -7.10
CA LEU A 600 -28.95 14.33 -6.68
C LEU A 600 -27.86 13.26 -6.44
N GLY A 601 -28.21 12.12 -5.85
CA GLY A 601 -27.31 10.97 -5.74
C GLY A 601 -26.85 10.48 -7.11
N PHE A 602 -27.78 10.23 -8.02
CA PHE A 602 -27.51 9.83 -9.40
C PHE A 602 -26.59 10.83 -10.11
N GLU A 603 -26.91 12.13 -10.05
CA GLU A 603 -26.13 13.19 -10.70
C GLU A 603 -24.72 13.31 -10.11
N GLN A 604 -24.55 13.08 -8.80
CA GLN A 604 -23.23 13.00 -8.18
C GLN A 604 -22.44 11.84 -8.78
N TRP A 605 -23.02 10.63 -8.82
CA TRP A 605 -22.37 9.45 -9.39
C TRP A 605 -22.10 9.57 -10.89
N GLN A 606 -23.06 10.07 -11.67
CA GLN A 606 -22.94 10.29 -13.11
C GLN A 606 -21.91 11.37 -13.44
N ALA A 607 -21.94 12.50 -12.73
CA ALA A 607 -20.91 13.53 -12.87
C ALA A 607 -19.54 12.92 -12.59
N TRP A 608 -19.42 12.08 -11.57
CA TRP A 608 -18.14 11.46 -11.30
C TRP A 608 -17.70 10.42 -12.35
N SER A 609 -18.61 9.58 -12.86
CA SER A 609 -18.34 8.59 -13.92
C SER A 609 -17.92 9.24 -15.24
N THR A 610 -18.73 10.19 -15.73
CA THR A 610 -18.49 10.89 -17.00
C THR A 610 -17.24 11.79 -16.96
N HIS A 611 -16.87 12.29 -15.78
CA HIS A 611 -15.65 13.05 -15.57
C HIS A 611 -14.42 12.13 -15.38
N GLY A 612 -14.49 10.81 -15.56
CA GLY A 612 -13.29 10.00 -15.87
C GLY A 612 -12.49 10.52 -17.08
N ARG A 613 -13.11 11.35 -17.93
CA ARG A 613 -12.47 12.13 -19.01
C ARG A 613 -12.04 13.56 -18.63
N LEU A 614 -11.96 13.87 -17.33
CA LEU A 614 -11.76 15.20 -16.73
C LEU A 614 -10.99 16.20 -17.63
N THR A 615 -11.66 17.31 -17.93
CA THR A 615 -10.98 18.62 -17.87
C THR A 615 -10.17 18.66 -16.58
N PRO A 616 -8.91 19.13 -16.59
CA PRO A 616 -8.00 19.04 -15.45
C PRO A 616 -8.72 19.45 -14.16
N LEU A 617 -8.78 18.56 -13.15
CA LEU A 617 -9.14 19.03 -11.81
C LEU A 617 -8.22 20.22 -11.50
N PRO A 618 -8.72 21.29 -10.87
CA PRO A 618 -7.82 22.28 -10.31
C PRO A 618 -6.77 21.53 -9.49
N ASP A 619 -5.50 21.87 -9.70
CA ASP A 619 -4.43 21.30 -8.91
C ASP A 619 -4.85 21.33 -7.43
N PRO A 620 -4.63 20.26 -6.65
CA PRO A 620 -4.91 20.32 -5.23
C PRO A 620 -4.29 21.61 -4.67
N PRO A 621 -5.00 22.36 -3.81
CA PRO A 621 -4.47 23.59 -3.24
C PRO A 621 -3.07 23.32 -2.70
N ALA A 622 -2.14 24.24 -2.91
CA ALA A 622 -0.75 24.10 -2.48
C ALA A 622 -0.58 24.09 -0.94
N ASP A 623 -1.70 24.08 -0.21
CA ASP A 623 -1.82 24.47 1.19
C ASP A 623 -2.61 23.38 1.93
N ASP A 624 -1.93 22.30 2.33
CA ASP A 624 -2.10 21.64 3.67
C ASP A 624 -1.01 20.59 3.95
N TYR A 625 0.22 20.84 3.50
CA TYR A 625 1.37 20.11 4.05
C TYR A 625 1.74 20.82 5.36
N GLY A 626 1.10 20.45 6.45
CA GLY A 626 1.35 21.01 7.79
C GLY A 626 2.84 21.19 8.07
N ASP A 627 3.20 22.40 8.49
CA ASP A 627 4.50 22.74 9.07
C ASP A 627 4.75 21.98 10.38
#